data_AF-A0A7W7LEE7-F1
#
_entry.id   AF-A0A7W7LEE7-F1
#
_cell.length_a   1.000
_cell.length_b   1.000
_cell.length_c   1.000
_cell.angle_alpha   90.00
_cell.angle_beta   90.00
_cell.angle_gamma   90.00
#
_symmetry.space_group_name_H-M   'P 1'
#
loop_
_entity.id
_entity.type
_entity.pdbx_description
1 polymer ?
#
loop_
_entity_poly.entity_id
_entity_poly.type
_entity_poly.pdbx_seq_one_letter_code
_entity_poly.pdbx_strand_id
1 'polypeptide(L)' 'MTRKVADCRRFPSETDCSLTITGEEDEVIRAAAEHAVSVHQHQDSPALREQIRETLEDEKANA' A
#
# COMPACT_ATOMS: atom_id res chain seq x y z
N MET A 1 -9.46 2.30 -15.43
CA MET A 1 -8.08 1.98 -15.01
C MET A 1 -8.13 0.65 -14.26
N THR A 2 -7.02 -0.08 -14.21
CA THR A 2 -6.98 -1.33 -13.44
C THR A 2 -6.87 -0.96 -11.96
N ARG A 3 -7.77 -1.47 -11.11
CA ARG A 3 -7.70 -1.26 -9.66
C ARG A 3 -6.39 -1.84 -9.11
N LYS A 4 -5.87 -1.25 -8.05
CA LYS A 4 -4.61 -1.62 -7.41
C LYS A 4 -4.81 -2.20 -6.03
N VAL A 5 -3.81 -2.94 -5.57
CA VAL A 5 -3.75 -3.59 -4.26
C VAL A 5 -2.42 -3.26 -3.59
N ALA A 6 -2.47 -2.66 -2.41
CA ALA A 6 -1.37 -2.64 -1.46
C ALA A 6 -1.62 -3.70 -0.38
N ASP A 7 -0.76 -4.72 -0.29
CA ASP A 7 -0.91 -5.82 0.67
C ASP A 7 0.24 -5.81 1.69
N CYS A 8 -0.04 -5.32 2.90
CA CYS A 8 0.95 -5.21 3.96
C CYS A 8 1.48 -6.58 4.41
N ARG A 9 0.73 -7.66 4.20
CA ARG A 9 1.10 -9.03 4.59
C ARG A 9 2.31 -9.56 3.83
N ARG A 10 2.65 -8.93 2.70
CA ARG A 10 3.77 -9.33 1.84
C ARG A 10 5.13 -8.84 2.36
N PHE A 11 5.14 -7.94 3.33
CA PHE A 11 6.37 -7.37 3.88
C PHE A 11 6.65 -7.96 5.26
N PRO A 12 7.93 -8.24 5.58
CA PRO A 12 8.30 -8.59 6.94
C PRO A 12 8.01 -7.38 7.83
N SER A 13 7.05 -7.54 8.75
CA SER A 13 6.55 -6.46 9.60
C SER A 13 6.64 -6.88 11.06
N GLU A 14 7.18 -6.02 11.92
CA GLU A 14 7.13 -6.23 13.37
C GLU A 14 5.70 -6.11 13.93
N THR A 15 4.81 -5.42 13.21
CA THR A 15 3.42 -5.17 13.61
C THR A 15 2.45 -6.27 13.19
N ASP A 16 2.91 -7.33 12.50
CA ASP A 16 2.05 -8.37 11.90
C ASP A 16 0.81 -7.80 11.17
N CYS A 17 1.02 -6.75 10.36
CA CYS A 17 -0.07 -6.03 9.73
C CYS A 17 -0.79 -6.91 8.70
N SER A 18 -2.10 -7.08 8.91
CA SER A 18 -2.96 -7.91 8.06
C SER A 18 -3.75 -7.11 7.02
N LEU A 19 -3.53 -5.80 6.94
CA LEU A 19 -4.29 -4.92 6.06
C LEU A 19 -3.95 -5.14 4.58
N THR A 20 -5.00 -5.07 3.78
CA THR A 20 -4.92 -4.98 2.33
C THR A 20 -5.80 -3.81 1.90
N ILE A 21 -5.26 -2.89 1.12
CA ILE A 21 -5.95 -1.67 0.67
C ILE A 21 -6.13 -1.78 -0.85
N THR A 22 -7.36 -1.65 -1.34
CA THR A 22 -7.66 -1.72 -2.79
C THR A 22 -8.50 -0.55 -3.28
N GLY A 23 -8.24 -0.08 -4.50
CA GLY A 23 -8.81 1.16 -5.04
C GLY A 23 -8.16 1.58 -6.35
N GLU A 24 -8.43 2.81 -6.80
CA GLU A 24 -7.64 3.40 -7.88
C GLU A 24 -6.21 3.70 -7.38
N GLU A 25 -5.24 3.75 -8.30
CA GLU A 25 -3.81 3.85 -7.93
C GLU A 25 -3.51 5.02 -6.97
N ASP A 26 -3.97 6.23 -7.29
CA ASP A 26 -3.73 7.42 -6.44
C ASP A 26 -4.39 7.31 -5.06
N GLU A 27 -5.57 6.68 -4.99
CA GLU A 27 -6.29 6.46 -3.73
C GLU A 27 -5.51 5.50 -2.83
N VAL A 28 -5.01 4.41 -3.42
CA VAL A 28 -4.24 3.39 -2.71
C VAL A 28 -2.90 3.94 -2.25
N ILE A 29 -2.17 4.70 -3.08
CA ILE A 29 -0.89 5.32 -2.69
C ILE A 29 -1.10 6.23 -1.48
N ARG A 30 -2.12 7.09 -1.52
CA ARG A 30 -2.39 8.03 -0.42
C ARG A 30 -2.73 7.29 0.87
N ALA A 31 -3.65 6.33 0.82
CA ALA A 31 -4.08 5.57 1.99
C ALA A 31 -2.95 4.69 2.57
N ALA A 32 -2.17 4.03 1.70
CA ALA A 32 -1.04 3.21 2.12
C ALA A 32 0.08 4.06 2.74
N ALA A 33 0.34 5.27 2.23
CA ALA A 33 1.33 6.17 2.83
C ALA A 33 0.89 6.67 4.21
N GLU A 34 -0.38 7.07 4.37
CA GLU A 34 -0.94 7.45 5.68
C GLU A 34 -0.84 6.30 6.69
N HIS A 35 -1.11 5.06 6.27
CA HIS A 35 -0.95 3.87 7.08
C HIS A 35 0.52 3.58 7.45
N ALA A 36 1.42 3.63 6.46
CA ALA A 36 2.85 3.41 6.66
C ALA A 36 3.46 4.38 7.67
N VAL A 37 3.02 5.65 7.67
CA VAL A 37 3.49 6.65 8.63
C VAL A 37 2.88 6.43 10.02
N SER A 38 1.56 6.26 10.10
CA SER A 38 0.86 6.19 11.38
C SER A 38 1.10 4.89 12.15
N VAL A 39 1.15 3.74 11.46
CA VAL A 39 1.24 2.41 12.07
C VAL A 39 2.66 1.88 12.03
N HIS A 40 3.35 2.03 10.90
CA HIS A 40 4.71 1.51 10.71
C HIS A 40 5.81 2.56 10.97
N GLN A 41 5.44 3.78 11.39
CA GLN A 41 6.37 4.85 11.76
C GLN A 41 7.37 5.21 10.64
N HIS A 42 7.02 4.97 9.39
CA HIS A 42 7.80 5.44 8.25
C HIS A 42 7.73 6.97 8.13
N GLN A 43 8.73 7.57 7.49
CA GLN A 43 8.73 9.00 7.22
C GLN A 43 7.86 9.30 5.99
N ASP A 44 6.93 10.26 6.11
CA ASP A 44 6.21 10.75 4.95
C ASP A 44 7.18 11.45 3.99
N SER A 45 7.35 10.90 2.80
CA SER A 45 8.25 11.43 1.78
C SER A 45 7.78 11.07 0.36
N PRO A 46 8.24 11.81 -0.67
CA PRO A 46 8.02 11.42 -2.06
C PRO A 46 8.60 10.03 -2.37
N ALA A 47 9.75 9.69 -1.80
CA ALA A 47 10.39 8.39 -1.98
C ALA A 47 9.53 7.24 -1.42
N LEU A 48 8.89 7.43 -0.25
CA LEU A 48 7.96 6.44 0.30
C LEU A 48 6.77 6.21 -0.65
N ARG A 49 6.20 7.28 -1.20
CA ARG A 49 5.08 7.18 -2.15
C ARG A 49 5.48 6.44 -3.43
N GLU A 50 6.68 6.67 -3.93
CA GLU A 50 7.21 5.96 -5.09
C GLU A 50 7.40 4.46 -4.80
N GLN A 51 8.03 4.13 -3.66
CA GLN A 51 8.19 2.74 -3.24
C GLN A 51 6.84 2.03 -3.11
N ILE A 52 5.85 2.69 -2.51
CA ILE A 52 4.49 2.15 -2.42
C ILE A 52 3.95 1.88 -3.82
N ARG A 53 4.05 2.84 -4.75
CA ARG A 53 3.59 2.68 -6.14
C ARG A 53 4.22 1.47 -6.82
N GLU A 54 5.54 1.30 -6.69
CA GLU A 54 6.28 0.17 -7.29
C GLU A 54 5.87 -1.19 -6.72
N THR A 55 5.35 -1.22 -5.50
CA THR A 55 4.89 -2.45 -4.84
C THR A 55 3.42 -2.79 -5.09
N LEU A 56 2.65 -1.88 -5.70
CA LEU A 56 1.23 -2.12 -5.96
C LEU A 56 1.04 -3.22 -7.00
N GLU A 57 0.09 -4.11 -6.71
CA GLU A 57 -0.32 -5.16 -7.62
C GLU A 57 -1.64 -4.81 -8.29
N ASP A 58 -1.88 -5.34 -9.49
CA ASP A 58 -3.20 -5.24 -10.10
C ASP A 58 -4.21 -6.09 -9.31
N GLU A 59 -5.36 -5.50 -9.01
CA GLU A 59 -6.46 -6.24 -8.41
C GLU A 59 -6.96 -7.27 -9.42
N LYS A 60 -6.81 -8.55 -9.08
CA LYS A 60 -7.32 -9.63 -9.92
C LYS A 60 -8.83 -9.46 -10.02
N ALA A 61 -9.34 -9.39 -11.24
CA ALA A 61 -10.77 -9.48 -11.47
C ALA A 61 -11.25 -10.78 -10.85
N ASN A 62 -12.11 -10.70 -9.84
CA ASN A 62 -12.77 -11.89 -9.31
C ASN A 62 -13.53 -12.54 -10.48
N ALA A 63 -13.19 -13.80 -10.76
CA ALA A 63 -13.92 -14.63 -11.72
C ALA A 63 -15.30 -15.00 -11.18
#